data_AF-F2Y4H4-F1
#
_entry.id   AF-F2Y4H4-F1
#
_cell.length_a   1.000
_cell.length_b   1.000
_cell.length_c   1.000
_cell.angle_alpha   90.00
_cell.angle_beta   90.00
_cell.angle_gamma   90.00
#
_symmetry.space_group_name_H-M   'P 1'
#
loop_
_entity.id
_entity.type
_entity.pdbx_description
1 polymer ?
#
loop_
_entity_poly.entity_id
_entity_poly.type
_entity_poly.pdbx_seq_one_letter_code
_entity_poly.pdbx_strand_id
1 'polypeptide(L)'
;VLLSQSCLFEEPDLTQGCWEVIDAQAELALKSEGFCDIDFQTLESILRRETVSAKKFGFFGASLMWCEVKCPPRDLVLSIENKRRALGKAFFLLRIPTVAVEYFANGAAHSGLLSLKDTNHLFLWHPAPKNPDVQSVRNSRSGLAPHPCRRPPAGAYRSNQGRYRGLCDSIQFAVYKRVFIVGFSLYGSSYCSAEI
;
A
#
# COMPACT_ATOMS: atom_id res chain seq x y z
N VAL A 1 -5.48 6.06 16.93
CA VAL A 1 -5.49 6.51 18.35
C VAL A 1 -4.09 6.80 18.88
N LEU A 2 -3.15 5.84 18.90
CA LEU A 2 -1.78 6.11 19.36
C LEU A 2 -1.02 7.13 18.51
N LEU A 3 -1.17 7.08 17.19
CA LEU A 3 -0.57 8.08 16.29
C LEU A 3 -1.10 9.49 16.56
N SER A 4 -2.41 9.66 16.73
CA SER A 4 -3.01 10.96 17.02
C SER A 4 -2.61 11.49 18.40
N GLN A 5 -2.41 10.59 19.38
CA GLN A 5 -1.93 10.96 20.72
C GLN A 5 -0.44 11.35 20.70
N SER A 6 0.42 10.60 20.04
CA SER A 6 1.85 10.94 19.92
C SER A 6 2.09 12.27 19.19
N CYS A 7 1.28 12.57 18.16
CA CYS A 7 1.28 13.89 17.53
C CYS A 7 0.82 15.02 18.48
N LEU A 8 -0.14 14.75 19.37
CA LEU A 8 -0.64 15.72 20.36
C LEU A 8 0.37 15.99 21.48
N PHE A 9 1.17 15.00 21.87
CA PHE A 9 2.18 15.11 22.93
C PHE A 9 3.58 15.47 22.38
N GLU A 10 3.70 15.73 21.07
CA GLU A 10 4.95 16.10 20.40
C GLU A 10 6.13 15.14 20.69
N GLU A 11 5.85 13.83 20.82
CA GLU A 11 6.89 12.82 21.01
C GLU A 11 7.36 12.27 19.65
N PRO A 12 8.52 12.70 19.12
CA PRO A 12 8.95 12.35 17.76
C PRO A 12 9.28 10.86 17.63
N ASP A 13 9.91 10.26 18.63
CA ASP A 13 10.32 8.86 18.62
C ASP A 13 9.10 7.92 18.62
N LEU A 14 8.09 8.24 19.43
CA LEU A 14 6.84 7.49 19.49
C LEU A 14 6.04 7.64 18.18
N THR A 15 6.02 8.86 17.63
CA THR A 15 5.37 9.15 16.34
C THR A 15 6.03 8.35 15.22
N GLN A 16 7.36 8.30 15.17
CA GLN A 16 8.11 7.51 14.19
C GLN A 16 7.79 6.01 14.32
N GLY A 17 7.84 5.46 15.54
CA GLY A 17 7.49 4.05 15.77
C GLY A 17 6.04 3.73 15.33
N CYS A 18 5.09 4.63 15.58
CA CYS A 18 3.71 4.48 15.10
C CYS A 18 3.64 4.41 13.57
N TRP A 19 4.41 5.26 12.87
CA TRP A 19 4.47 5.24 11.41
C TRP A 19 5.09 3.97 10.84
N GLU A 20 6.14 3.44 11.47
CA GLU A 20 6.77 2.18 11.06
C GLU A 20 5.78 1.00 11.16
N VAL A 21 4.98 0.95 12.22
CA VAL A 21 3.93 -0.07 12.38
C VAL A 21 2.83 0.09 11.33
N ILE A 22 2.39 1.33 11.06
CA ILE A 22 1.37 1.60 10.04
C ILE A 22 1.86 1.20 8.65
N ASP A 23 3.11 1.50 8.30
CA ASP A 23 3.68 1.09 7.02
C ASP A 23 3.78 -0.43 6.92
N ALA A 24 4.27 -1.10 7.97
CA ALA A 24 4.42 -2.54 8.00
C ALA A 24 3.08 -3.28 7.98
N GLN A 25 2.02 -2.70 8.55
CA GLN A 25 0.69 -3.31 8.70
C GLN A 25 -0.43 -2.46 8.07
N ALA A 26 -0.15 -1.81 6.94
CA ALA A 26 -1.07 -0.87 6.30
C ALA A 26 -2.45 -1.47 5.99
N GLU A 27 -2.51 -2.73 5.51
CA GLU A 27 -3.78 -3.39 5.20
C GLU A 27 -4.66 -3.60 6.45
N LEU A 28 -4.05 -3.86 7.61
CA LEU A 28 -4.79 -4.02 8.88
C LEU A 28 -5.20 -2.66 9.44
N ALA A 29 -4.31 -1.66 9.37
CA ALA A 29 -4.59 -0.31 9.83
C ALA A 29 -5.79 0.30 9.07
N LEU A 30 -5.82 0.17 7.75
CA LEU A 30 -6.91 0.69 6.89
C LEU A 30 -8.27 0.00 7.13
N LYS A 31 -8.27 -1.24 7.63
CA LYS A 31 -9.50 -2.00 7.93
C LYS A 31 -9.93 -1.88 9.39
N SER A 32 -9.10 -1.29 10.24
CA SER A 32 -9.41 -1.16 11.66
C SER A 32 -10.55 -0.17 11.87
N GLU A 33 -11.42 -0.45 12.84
CA GLU A 33 -12.51 0.45 13.22
C GLU A 33 -11.97 1.81 13.68
N GLY A 34 -10.82 1.80 14.38
CA GLY A 34 -10.12 3.00 14.82
C GLY A 34 -9.55 3.88 13.68
N PHE A 35 -9.59 3.43 12.42
CA PHE A 35 -9.28 4.27 11.27
C PHE A 35 -10.38 5.33 11.06
N CYS A 36 -11.64 5.02 11.31
CA CYS A 36 -12.75 5.96 11.14
C CYS A 36 -12.72 7.11 12.18
N ASP A 37 -12.05 6.89 13.31
CA ASP A 37 -11.97 7.89 14.38
C ASP A 37 -10.93 8.98 14.13
N ILE A 38 -9.97 8.76 13.22
CA ILE A 38 -8.88 9.70 12.96
C ILE A 38 -9.39 11.04 12.45
N ASP A 39 -8.62 12.09 12.73
CA ASP A 39 -8.84 13.43 12.22
C ASP A 39 -8.41 13.56 10.75
N PHE A 40 -8.84 14.64 10.11
CA PHE A 40 -8.56 14.89 8.70
C PHE A 40 -7.06 15.05 8.40
N GLN A 41 -6.27 15.65 9.30
CA GLN A 41 -4.83 15.86 9.07
C GLN A 41 -4.08 14.53 9.10
N THR A 42 -4.46 13.62 10.01
CA THR A 42 -3.90 12.27 10.04
C THR A 42 -4.27 11.48 8.78
N LEU A 43 -5.54 11.55 8.33
CA LEU A 43 -5.96 10.91 7.07
C LEU A 43 -5.13 11.44 5.88
N GLU A 44 -5.00 12.76 5.78
CA GLU A 44 -4.21 13.38 4.71
C GLU A 44 -2.75 12.94 4.76
N SER A 45 -2.15 12.85 5.94
CA SER A 45 -0.76 12.40 6.14
C SER A 45 -0.56 10.94 5.69
N ILE A 46 -1.49 10.05 6.03
CA ILE A 46 -1.50 8.65 5.56
C ILE A 46 -1.61 8.60 4.04
N LEU A 47 -2.52 9.39 3.46
CA LEU A 47 -2.74 9.42 2.02
C LEU A 47 -1.59 10.08 1.23
N ARG A 48 -0.77 10.94 1.85
CA ARG A 48 0.43 11.51 1.23
C ARG A 48 1.62 10.56 1.24
N ARG A 49 1.79 9.72 2.28
CA ARG A 49 2.97 8.84 2.44
C ARG A 49 3.14 7.85 1.29
N GLU A 50 4.31 7.84 0.67
CA GLU A 50 4.61 6.90 -0.42
C GLU A 50 4.97 5.50 0.07
N THR A 51 5.39 5.38 1.33
CA THR A 51 5.85 4.12 1.94
C THR A 51 4.71 3.22 2.38
N VAL A 52 3.53 3.78 2.69
CA VAL A 52 2.33 3.01 3.05
C VAL A 52 1.84 2.27 1.81
N SER A 53 1.99 0.95 1.78
CA SER A 53 1.53 0.10 0.69
C SER A 53 0.44 -0.85 1.17
N ALA A 54 -0.74 -0.74 0.57
CA ALA A 54 -1.86 -1.63 0.81
C ALA A 54 -2.28 -2.30 -0.50
N LYS A 55 -3.10 -3.35 -0.40
CA LYS A 55 -3.72 -3.96 -1.59
C LYS A 55 -4.42 -2.90 -2.44
N LYS A 56 -4.45 -3.15 -3.75
CA LYS A 56 -5.19 -2.37 -4.74
C LYS A 56 -6.57 -2.05 -4.19
N PHE A 57 -6.94 -0.77 -4.18
CA PHE A 57 -8.22 -0.24 -3.69
C PHE A 57 -8.41 -0.09 -2.16
N GLY A 58 -7.46 -0.55 -1.32
CA GLY A 58 -7.60 -0.48 0.15
C GLY A 58 -7.78 0.95 0.70
N PHE A 59 -7.00 1.91 0.19
CA PHE A 59 -7.10 3.32 0.58
C PHE A 59 -8.45 3.94 0.20
N PHE A 60 -8.99 3.54 -0.95
CA PHE A 60 -10.28 4.04 -1.42
C PHE A 60 -11.41 3.56 -0.49
N GLY A 61 -11.45 2.25 -0.20
CA GLY A 61 -12.44 1.68 0.71
C GLY A 61 -12.37 2.29 2.11
N ALA A 62 -11.16 2.41 2.67
CA ALA A 62 -10.96 3.02 3.99
C ALA A 62 -11.40 4.49 4.03
N SER A 63 -11.11 5.25 2.99
CA SER A 63 -11.51 6.67 2.90
C SER A 63 -13.01 6.82 2.71
N LEU A 64 -13.66 5.89 1.99
CA LEU A 64 -15.11 5.87 1.86
C LEU A 64 -15.78 5.61 3.22
N MET A 65 -15.31 4.61 3.96
CA MET A 65 -15.81 4.32 5.32
C MET A 65 -15.60 5.51 6.26
N TRP A 66 -14.41 6.13 6.21
CA TRP A 66 -14.12 7.33 7.00
C TRP A 66 -15.10 8.48 6.68
N CYS A 67 -15.43 8.69 5.40
CA CYS A 67 -16.42 9.70 5.01
C CYS A 67 -17.82 9.38 5.52
N GLU A 68 -18.23 8.12 5.42
CA GLU A 68 -19.56 7.69 5.85
C GLU A 68 -19.76 7.87 7.35
N VAL A 69 -18.70 7.68 8.15
CA VAL A 69 -18.73 7.94 9.60
C VAL A 69 -18.64 9.43 9.94
N LYS A 70 -17.79 10.20 9.26
CA LYS A 70 -17.59 11.63 9.56
C LYS A 70 -18.67 12.54 8.95
N CYS A 71 -19.40 12.09 7.94
CA CYS A 71 -20.58 12.81 7.46
C CYS A 71 -21.70 12.68 8.50
N PRO A 72 -22.20 13.78 9.09
CA PRO A 72 -23.22 13.71 10.13
C PRO A 72 -24.56 13.19 9.59
N PRO A 73 -25.35 12.46 10.39
CA PRO A 73 -26.72 12.03 10.04
C PRO A 73 -27.75 13.17 10.08
N ARG A 74 -27.34 14.43 9.90
CA ARG A 74 -28.25 15.58 9.90
C ARG A 74 -28.75 15.83 8.48
N ASP A 75 -29.91 15.25 8.16
CA ASP A 75 -30.84 15.56 7.06
C ASP A 75 -30.30 15.63 5.62
N LEU A 76 -29.03 15.29 5.40
CA LEU A 76 -28.40 15.29 4.10
C LEU A 76 -28.18 13.85 3.67
N VAL A 77 -28.95 13.44 2.67
CA VAL A 77 -28.70 12.24 1.86
C VAL A 77 -27.19 12.12 1.61
N LEU A 78 -26.64 10.91 1.70
CA LEU A 78 -25.24 10.57 1.37
C LEU A 78 -24.96 10.84 -0.12
N SER A 79 -24.96 12.13 -0.48
CA SER A 79 -24.72 12.64 -1.81
C SER A 79 -23.23 12.68 -2.10
N ILE A 80 -22.88 12.49 -3.36
CA ILE A 80 -21.51 12.58 -3.89
C ILE A 80 -20.83 13.86 -3.41
N GLU A 81 -21.55 14.99 -3.39
CA GLU A 81 -21.02 16.28 -2.97
C GLU A 81 -20.60 16.32 -1.51
N ASN A 82 -21.36 15.67 -0.62
CA ASN A 82 -21.06 15.62 0.81
C ASN A 82 -19.82 14.77 1.08
N LYS A 83 -19.73 13.59 0.45
CA LYS A 83 -18.54 12.72 0.55
C LYS A 83 -17.30 13.42 -0.02
N ARG A 84 -17.44 14.12 -1.15
CA ARG A 84 -16.35 14.88 -1.77
C ARG A 84 -15.92 16.08 -0.92
N ARG A 85 -16.87 16.77 -0.27
CA ARG A 85 -16.59 17.86 0.67
C ARG A 85 -15.87 17.37 1.93
N ALA A 86 -16.24 16.19 2.45
CA ALA A 86 -15.57 15.58 3.59
C ALA A 86 -14.11 15.20 3.29
N LEU A 87 -13.83 14.65 2.11
CA LEU A 87 -12.45 14.37 1.69
C LEU A 87 -11.66 15.61 1.27
N GLY A 88 -12.33 16.64 0.73
CA GLY A 88 -11.67 17.85 0.23
C GLY A 88 -10.45 17.55 -0.63
N LYS A 89 -9.28 18.02 -0.20
CA LYS A 89 -8.00 17.82 -0.89
C LYS A 89 -7.50 16.37 -0.86
N ALA A 90 -7.90 15.58 0.15
CA ALA A 90 -7.49 14.19 0.31
C ALA A 90 -8.03 13.28 -0.80
N PHE A 91 -9.12 13.68 -1.46
CA PHE A 91 -9.68 12.97 -2.62
C PHE A 91 -8.64 12.76 -3.73
N PHE A 92 -7.83 13.79 -4.04
CA PHE A 92 -6.81 13.71 -5.09
C PHE A 92 -5.62 12.82 -4.70
N LEU A 93 -5.45 12.55 -3.40
CA LEU A 93 -4.41 11.68 -2.85
C LEU A 93 -4.77 10.19 -2.89
N LEU A 94 -6.02 9.84 -3.22
CA LEU A 94 -6.46 8.45 -3.40
C LEU A 94 -5.82 7.78 -4.63
N ARG A 95 -5.31 8.58 -5.58
CA ARG A 95 -4.66 8.11 -6.81
C ARG A 95 -5.51 7.10 -7.59
N ILE A 96 -6.84 7.34 -7.67
CA ILE A 96 -7.82 6.43 -8.29
C ILE A 96 -7.39 5.92 -9.67
N PRO A 97 -6.82 6.72 -10.59
CA PRO A 97 -6.40 6.21 -11.90
C PRO A 97 -5.34 5.10 -11.85
N THR A 98 -4.57 5.00 -10.76
CA THR A 98 -3.50 4.00 -10.62
C THR A 98 -4.02 2.58 -10.34
N VAL A 99 -5.30 2.41 -10.03
CA VAL A 99 -5.91 1.10 -9.83
C VAL A 99 -6.19 0.43 -11.19
N ALA A 100 -6.30 -0.90 -11.24
CA ALA A 100 -6.71 -1.55 -12.49
C ALA A 100 -8.20 -1.30 -12.77
N VAL A 101 -8.58 -1.28 -14.04
CA VAL A 101 -9.96 -1.03 -14.52
C VAL A 101 -10.99 -1.89 -13.80
N GLU A 102 -10.67 -3.16 -13.55
CA GLU A 102 -11.54 -4.12 -12.87
C GLU A 102 -11.93 -3.64 -11.46
N TYR A 103 -10.97 -3.14 -10.68
CA TYR A 103 -11.23 -2.62 -9.34
C TYR A 103 -11.96 -1.28 -9.38
N PHE A 104 -11.68 -0.46 -10.40
CA PHE A 104 -12.40 0.78 -10.63
C PHE A 104 -13.88 0.50 -10.93
N ALA A 105 -14.16 -0.41 -11.86
CA ALA A 105 -15.51 -0.81 -12.26
C ALA A 105 -16.27 -1.44 -11.09
N ASN A 106 -15.67 -2.38 -10.35
CA ASN A 106 -16.36 -3.07 -9.25
C ASN A 106 -16.49 -2.24 -7.96
N GLY A 107 -15.72 -1.15 -7.81
CA GLY A 107 -15.67 -0.36 -6.59
C GLY A 107 -15.98 1.12 -6.82
N ALA A 108 -15.03 1.86 -7.38
CA ALA A 108 -15.08 3.33 -7.39
C ALA A 108 -16.26 3.86 -8.22
N ALA A 109 -16.57 3.22 -9.34
CA ALA A 109 -17.68 3.60 -10.22
C ALA A 109 -19.05 3.56 -9.50
N HIS A 110 -19.24 2.63 -8.55
CA HIS A 110 -20.51 2.43 -7.83
C HIS A 110 -20.53 3.04 -6.43
N SER A 111 -19.41 3.58 -5.95
CA SER A 111 -19.23 4.07 -4.58
C SER A 111 -20.04 5.31 -4.19
N GLY A 112 -20.60 6.01 -5.17
CA GLY A 112 -21.21 7.33 -4.97
C GLY A 112 -20.21 8.40 -4.51
N LEU A 113 -18.90 8.21 -4.74
CA LEU A 113 -17.87 9.22 -4.50
C LEU A 113 -17.47 9.98 -5.78
N LEU A 114 -17.63 9.35 -6.94
CA LEU A 114 -17.32 9.91 -8.24
C LEU A 114 -18.59 10.44 -8.90
N SER A 115 -18.53 11.64 -9.49
CA SER A 115 -19.61 12.10 -10.36
C SER A 115 -19.60 11.30 -11.67
N LEU A 116 -20.73 11.28 -12.39
CA LEU A 116 -20.82 10.63 -13.70
C LEU A 116 -19.72 11.15 -14.66
N LYS A 117 -19.41 12.46 -14.59
CA LYS A 117 -18.33 13.07 -15.37
C LYS A 117 -16.95 12.53 -14.96
N ASP A 118 -16.68 12.44 -13.66
CA ASP A 118 -15.41 11.89 -13.16
C ASP A 118 -15.26 10.41 -13.55
N THR A 119 -16.33 9.62 -13.42
CA THR A 119 -16.33 8.19 -13.78
C THR A 119 -16.05 8.00 -15.26
N ASN A 120 -16.71 8.77 -16.13
CA ASN A 120 -16.47 8.72 -17.57
C ASN A 120 -15.04 9.13 -17.91
N HIS A 121 -14.52 10.19 -17.27
CA HIS A 121 -13.16 10.65 -17.50
C HIS A 121 -12.11 9.62 -17.06
N LEU A 122 -12.31 9.00 -15.89
CA LEU A 122 -11.43 7.93 -15.37
C LEU A 122 -11.51 6.65 -16.20
N PHE A 123 -12.70 6.28 -16.67
CA PHE A 123 -12.89 5.14 -17.57
C PHE A 123 -12.14 5.33 -18.89
N LEU A 124 -12.24 6.52 -19.50
CA LEU A 124 -11.49 6.87 -20.71
C LEU A 124 -9.99 7.00 -20.46
N TRP A 125 -9.58 7.31 -19.22
CA TRP A 125 -8.16 7.42 -18.86
C TRP A 125 -7.45 6.07 -18.89
N HIS A 126 -8.08 4.99 -18.40
CA HIS A 126 -7.44 3.68 -18.32
C HIS A 126 -6.90 3.10 -19.66
N PRO A 127 -7.62 3.18 -20.78
CA PRO A 127 -7.12 2.73 -22.08
C PRO A 127 -6.28 3.80 -22.81
N ALA A 128 -6.22 5.05 -22.32
CA ALA A 128 -5.56 6.15 -23.03
C ALA A 128 -4.03 6.14 -22.80
N PRO A 129 -3.20 6.06 -23.84
CA PRO A 129 -1.74 5.95 -23.70
C PRO A 129 -1.07 7.26 -23.23
N LYS A 130 -1.70 8.43 -23.45
CA LYS A 130 -1.24 9.74 -22.98
C LYS A 130 -2.45 10.66 -22.79
N ASN A 131 -2.85 10.93 -21.56
CA ASN A 131 -3.94 11.88 -21.28
C ASN A 131 -3.41 13.01 -20.37
N PRO A 132 -3.48 14.28 -20.77
CA PRO A 132 -2.68 15.33 -20.14
C PRO A 132 -3.26 15.94 -18.85
N ASP A 133 -4.51 15.68 -18.45
CA ASP A 133 -5.21 16.64 -17.56
C ASP A 133 -5.91 16.08 -16.30
N VAL A 134 -5.49 14.93 -15.77
CA VAL A 134 -5.98 14.51 -14.45
C VAL A 134 -5.12 15.16 -13.37
N GLN A 135 -5.72 16.02 -12.54
CA GLN A 135 -5.10 16.62 -11.35
C GLN A 135 -4.74 15.61 -10.24
N SER A 136 -4.96 14.30 -10.46
CA SER A 136 -4.60 13.27 -9.50
C SER A 136 -3.17 12.78 -9.72
N VAL A 137 -2.52 12.34 -8.64
CA VAL A 137 -1.19 11.74 -8.70
C VAL A 137 -1.19 10.54 -9.65
N ARG A 138 -0.30 10.59 -10.65
CA ARG A 138 -0.21 9.64 -11.77
C ARG A 138 0.49 8.33 -11.42
N ASN A 139 1.27 8.34 -10.33
CA ASN A 139 2.14 7.22 -9.97
C ASN A 139 1.56 6.43 -8.81
N SER A 140 1.61 5.11 -8.93
CA SER A 140 1.40 4.22 -7.78
C SER A 140 2.38 4.57 -6.66
N ARG A 141 2.01 4.29 -5.42
CA ARG A 141 2.92 4.44 -4.27
C ARG A 141 4.14 3.53 -4.48
N SER A 142 5.33 4.03 -4.14
CA SER A 142 6.58 3.24 -4.19
C SER A 142 6.53 2.05 -3.24
N GLY A 143 5.81 2.21 -2.13
CA GLY A 143 5.75 1.23 -1.06
C GLY A 143 7.05 1.14 -0.27
N LEU A 144 7.16 0.08 0.53
CA LEU A 144 8.35 -0.22 1.31
C LEU A 144 9.52 -0.61 0.40
N ALA A 145 10.73 -0.19 0.77
CA ALA A 145 11.94 -0.62 0.10
C ALA A 145 12.04 -2.16 0.14
N PRO A 146 12.35 -2.83 -0.99
CA PRO A 146 12.51 -4.27 -1.01
C PRO A 146 13.58 -4.71 0.00
N HIS A 147 13.29 -5.75 0.77
CA HIS A 147 14.29 -6.33 1.65
C HIS A 147 15.24 -7.21 0.82
N PRO A 148 16.56 -6.94 0.84
CA PRO A 148 17.53 -7.81 0.19
C PRO A 148 17.80 -9.02 1.08
N CYS A 149 17.37 -10.21 0.63
CA CYS A 149 17.79 -11.47 1.24
C CYS A 149 19.02 -11.98 0.49
N ARG A 150 20.19 -11.86 1.12
CA ARG A 150 21.43 -12.42 0.60
C ARG A 150 21.45 -13.93 0.80
N ARG A 151 22.08 -14.62 -0.13
CA ARG A 151 22.43 -16.03 0.02
C ARG A 151 23.20 -16.20 1.33
N PRO A 152 22.87 -17.23 2.14
CA PRO A 152 23.72 -17.59 3.27
C PRO A 152 25.16 -17.78 2.76
N PRO A 153 26.18 -17.20 3.41
CA PRO A 153 27.56 -17.46 3.03
C PRO A 153 27.76 -18.98 3.04
N ALA A 154 28.47 -19.51 2.03
CA ALA A 154 28.87 -20.92 2.04
C ALA A 154 29.59 -21.16 3.37
N GLY A 155 28.96 -21.93 4.26
CA GLY A 155 29.58 -22.32 5.51
C GLY A 155 30.93 -22.96 5.22
N ALA A 156 31.90 -22.65 6.08
CA ALA A 156 33.29 -23.08 6.05
C ALA A 156 33.51 -24.61 6.17
N TYR A 157 32.65 -25.43 5.56
CA TYR A 157 32.92 -26.83 5.38
C TYR A 157 34.02 -26.96 4.34
N ARG A 158 35.22 -27.27 4.85
CA ARG A 158 36.42 -27.64 4.09
C ARG A 158 36.19 -28.95 3.33
N SER A 159 35.25 -28.99 2.41
CA SER A 159 35.03 -30.12 1.53
C SER A 159 34.92 -29.63 0.10
N ASN A 160 35.31 -30.49 -0.84
CA ASN A 160 35.44 -30.26 -2.28
C ASN A 160 34.08 -30.00 -2.99
N GLN A 161 33.21 -29.20 -2.38
CA GLN A 161 31.93 -28.81 -2.93
C GLN A 161 32.14 -27.72 -3.98
N GLY A 162 31.50 -27.86 -5.13
CA GLY A 162 31.56 -26.90 -6.23
C GLY A 162 31.19 -25.49 -5.74
N ARG A 163 32.08 -24.51 -5.95
CA ARG A 163 31.80 -23.12 -5.62
C ARG A 163 30.96 -22.50 -6.74
N TYR A 164 29.69 -22.21 -6.45
CA TYR A 164 28.89 -21.35 -7.32
C TYR A 164 29.55 -19.96 -7.41
N ARG A 165 29.89 -19.51 -8.63
CA ARG A 165 30.54 -18.21 -8.92
C ARG A 165 29.61 -17.27 -9.69
N GLY A 166 28.29 -17.35 -9.47
CA GLY A 166 27.33 -16.46 -10.09
C GLY A 166 27.42 -15.03 -9.53
N LEU A 167 26.87 -14.07 -10.29
CA LEU A 167 26.90 -12.62 -9.95
C LEU A 167 25.70 -12.15 -9.10
N CYS A 168 24.60 -12.91 -9.09
CA CYS A 168 23.36 -12.53 -8.40
C CYS A 168 23.12 -13.43 -7.17
N ASP A 169 23.57 -12.97 -6.00
CA ASP A 169 23.47 -13.70 -4.74
C ASP A 169 22.36 -13.19 -3.81
N SER A 170 21.37 -12.43 -4.32
CA SER A 170 20.29 -11.91 -3.50
C SER A 170 18.94 -11.93 -4.20
N ILE A 171 17.91 -12.31 -3.45
CA ILE A 171 16.52 -12.13 -3.85
C ILE A 171 16.02 -10.85 -3.18
N GLN A 172 15.35 -9.99 -3.94
CA GLN A 172 14.68 -8.80 -3.44
C GLN A 172 13.17 -8.99 -3.56
N PHE A 173 12.44 -8.74 -2.48
CA PHE A 173 10.98 -8.76 -2.47
C PHE A 173 10.47 -7.68 -1.51
N ALA A 174 9.27 -7.17 -1.82
CA ALA A 174 8.49 -6.33 -0.95
C ALA A 174 7.11 -6.99 -0.82
N VAL A 175 6.60 -7.11 0.41
CA VAL A 175 5.33 -7.78 0.70
C VAL A 175 4.46 -6.89 1.56
N TYR A 176 3.15 -6.93 1.29
CA TYR A 176 2.12 -6.21 2.04
C TYR A 176 1.57 -7.03 3.23
N LYS A 177 2.13 -8.22 3.46
CA LYS A 177 1.76 -9.16 4.54
C LYS A 177 3.01 -9.78 5.13
N ARG A 178 2.91 -10.26 6.37
CA ARG A 178 3.97 -11.07 6.99
C ARG A 178 4.20 -12.34 6.16
N VAL A 179 5.47 -12.59 5.83
CA VAL A 179 5.92 -13.79 5.11
C VAL A 179 7.11 -14.39 5.84
N PHE A 180 7.23 -15.72 5.79
CA PHE A 180 8.40 -16.44 6.25
C PHE A 180 9.20 -16.90 5.03
N ILE A 181 10.51 -16.71 5.07
CA ILE A 181 11.40 -17.10 3.98
C ILE A 181 12.34 -18.16 4.50
N VAL A 182 12.31 -19.30 3.82
CA VAL A 182 13.19 -20.43 4.09
C VAL A 182 14.09 -20.58 2.88
N GLY A 183 15.40 -20.37 3.07
CA GLY A 183 16.40 -20.63 2.06
C GLY A 183 17.13 -21.93 2.40
N PHE A 184 17.18 -22.87 1.45
CA PHE A 184 18.07 -24.03 1.53
C PHE A 184 19.16 -23.89 0.47
N SER A 185 20.37 -24.30 0.80
CA SER A 185 21.49 -24.37 -0.14
C SER A 185 21.79 -25.83 -0.44
N LEU A 186 21.64 -26.21 -1.72
CA LEU A 186 22.07 -27.52 -2.20
C LEU A 186 23.52 -27.42 -2.67
N TYR A 187 24.35 -28.36 -2.23
CA TYR A 187 25.74 -28.46 -2.62
C TYR A 187 25.95 -29.74 -3.43
N GLY A 188 26.52 -29.62 -4.63
CA GLY A 188 26.95 -30.77 -5.41
C GLY A 188 28.28 -31.31 -4.88
N SER A 189 28.38 -32.63 -4.72
CA SER A 189 29.65 -33.33 -4.52
C SER A 189 30.32 -33.55 -5.88
N SER A 190 31.63 -33.35 -5.98
CA SER A 190 32.40 -33.73 -7.16
C SER A 190 32.68 -35.24 -7.24
N TYR A 191 32.35 -36.00 -6.20
CA TYR A 191 32.51 -37.46 -6.15
C TYR A 191 31.14 -38.15 -6.06
N CYS A 192 30.94 -39.02 -7.05
CA CYS A 192 29.86 -39.99 -7.27
C CYS A 192 28.49 -39.44 -7.70
N SER A 193 28.05 -39.95 -8.85
CA SER A 193 26.67 -39.94 -9.34
C SER A 193 25.74 -40.46 -8.24
N ALA A 194 24.63 -39.76 -8.00
CA ALA A 194 23.56 -40.29 -7.17
C ALA A 194 22.84 -41.38 -7.98
N GLU A 195 23.00 -42.65 -7.59
CA GLU A 195 22.07 -43.70 -7.99
C GLU A 195 20.77 -43.50 -7.21
N ILE A 196 19.66 -43.43 -7.95
CA ILE A 196 18.29 -43.27 -7.45
C ILE A 196 17.69 -44.65 -7.21
#